data_AF-A0A946FIC6-F1
#
_entry.id   AF-A0A946FIC6-F1
#
_cell.length_a   1.000
_cell.length_b   1.000
_cell.length_c   1.000
_cell.angle_alpha   90.00
_cell.angle_beta   90.00
_cell.angle_gamma   90.00
#
_symmetry.space_group_name_H-M   'P 1'
#
loop_
_entity.id
_entity.type
_entity.pdbx_description
1 polymer ?
#
loop_
_entity_poly.entity_id
_entity_poly.type
_entity_poly.pdbx_seq_one_letter_code
_entity_poly.pdbx_strand_id
1 'polypeptide(L)'
;SAHLLLGDAYLQLGDKKEALKAWGKAYASTKSISCMLRMEEVYKDLGQEEKIIKKYKAAISNSKDETREILIMLLGVLYLEKKSPQEAIRVIEENTNSEKSFISSLILGDAYKQDSKEIKSQKLIENATRQVKRAIFNFKCGRCGNISGKWTDNCSSCNTFDTLECLSRIN
;
A
#
# COMPACT_ATOMS: atom_id res chain seq x y z
N SER A 1 -22.09 -1.85 3.43
CA SER A 1 -23.29 -2.52 2.87
C SER A 1 -23.85 -3.48 3.91
N ALA A 2 -25.12 -3.89 3.78
CA ALA A 2 -25.79 -4.77 4.76
C ALA A 2 -25.05 -6.09 5.04
N HIS A 3 -24.35 -6.66 4.04
CA HIS A 3 -23.56 -7.88 4.24
C HIS A 3 -22.26 -7.67 5.03
N LEU A 4 -21.70 -6.46 5.06
CA LEU A 4 -20.56 -6.14 5.92
C LEU A 4 -20.98 -6.14 7.39
N LEU A 5 -22.09 -5.46 7.70
CA LEU A 5 -22.67 -5.43 9.05
C LEU A 5 -23.13 -6.82 9.52
N LEU A 6 -23.63 -7.66 8.61
CA LEU A 6 -24.00 -9.03 8.94
C LEU A 6 -22.80 -9.86 9.39
N GLY A 7 -21.64 -9.72 8.72
CA GLY A 7 -20.44 -10.43 9.16
C GLY A 7 -19.93 -9.91 10.51
N ASP A 8 -19.99 -8.59 10.72
CA ASP A 8 -19.61 -7.98 12.01
C ASP A 8 -20.54 -8.47 13.14
N ALA A 9 -21.85 -8.62 12.88
CA ALA A 9 -22.81 -9.17 13.83
C ALA A 9 -22.53 -10.65 14.15
N TYR A 10 -22.24 -11.50 13.15
CA TYR A 10 -21.85 -12.88 13.39
C TYR A 10 -20.56 -12.97 14.22
N LEU A 11 -19.58 -12.10 13.96
CA LEU A 11 -18.34 -12.06 14.73
C LEU A 11 -18.60 -11.69 16.19
N GLN A 12 -19.46 -10.70 16.45
CA GLN A 12 -19.85 -10.31 17.82
C GLN A 12 -20.54 -11.46 18.58
N LEU A 13 -21.26 -12.33 17.88
CA LEU A 13 -21.87 -13.54 18.44
C LEU A 13 -20.88 -14.71 18.59
N GLY A 14 -19.61 -14.52 18.22
CA GLY A 14 -18.58 -15.56 18.25
C GLY A 14 -18.62 -16.55 17.07
N ASP A 15 -19.56 -16.37 16.13
CA ASP A 15 -19.67 -17.23 14.94
C ASP A 15 -18.71 -16.77 13.83
N LYS A 16 -17.42 -17.04 14.05
CA LYS A 16 -16.35 -16.74 13.09
C LYS A 16 -16.60 -17.36 11.70
N LYS A 17 -17.29 -18.50 11.62
CA LYS A 17 -17.54 -19.20 10.35
C LYS A 17 -18.57 -18.46 9.51
N GLU A 18 -19.71 -18.10 10.10
CA GLU A 18 -20.73 -17.35 9.36
C GLU A 18 -20.29 -15.90 9.10
N ALA A 19 -19.45 -15.31 9.97
CA ALA A 19 -18.81 -14.01 9.71
C ALA A 19 -17.96 -14.04 8.41
N LEU A 20 -17.04 -15.01 8.30
CA LEU A 20 -16.20 -15.21 7.11
C LEU A 20 -17.03 -15.41 5.83
N LYS A 21 -18.14 -16.14 5.92
CA LYS A 21 -19.06 -16.39 4.80
C LYS A 21 -19.81 -15.12 4.40
N ALA A 22 -20.30 -14.34 5.36
CA ALA A 22 -20.99 -13.08 5.11
C ALA A 22 -20.07 -12.05 4.44
N TRP A 23 -18.86 -11.85 4.98
CA TRP A 23 -17.87 -10.96 4.35
C TRP A 23 -17.38 -11.49 3.01
N GLY A 24 -17.25 -12.81 2.83
CA GLY A 24 -16.92 -13.40 1.53
C GLY A 24 -17.96 -13.08 0.45
N LYS A 25 -19.27 -13.19 0.77
CA LYS A 25 -20.37 -12.77 -0.12
C LYS A 25 -20.37 -11.26 -0.37
N ALA A 26 -20.12 -10.47 0.67
CA ALA A 26 -20.00 -9.02 0.55
C ALA A 26 -18.85 -8.63 -0.38
N TYR A 27 -17.69 -9.26 -0.24
CA TYR A 27 -16.53 -9.02 -1.10
C TYR A 27 -16.81 -9.40 -2.55
N ALA A 28 -17.46 -10.54 -2.79
CA ALA A 28 -17.77 -10.99 -4.15
C ALA A 28 -18.56 -9.94 -4.95
N SER A 29 -19.53 -9.28 -4.30
CA SER A 29 -20.40 -8.25 -4.88
C SER A 29 -19.78 -6.85 -4.90
N THR A 30 -19.03 -6.46 -3.87
CA THR A 30 -18.59 -5.06 -3.68
C THR A 30 -17.11 -4.82 -3.95
N LYS A 31 -16.29 -5.88 -3.99
CA LYS A 31 -14.82 -5.81 -3.98
C LYS A 31 -14.24 -4.98 -2.82
N SER A 32 -14.99 -4.85 -1.72
CA SER A 32 -14.59 -4.02 -0.57
C SER A 32 -13.34 -4.57 0.12
N ILE A 33 -12.27 -3.77 0.15
CA ILE A 33 -11.03 -4.07 0.88
C ILE A 33 -11.29 -4.33 2.37
N SER A 34 -12.25 -3.61 2.98
CA SER A 34 -12.62 -3.82 4.38
C SER A 34 -13.11 -5.25 4.68
N CYS A 35 -13.73 -5.93 3.71
CA CYS A 35 -14.10 -7.33 3.86
C CYS A 35 -12.88 -8.25 3.84
N MET A 36 -11.87 -7.95 3.00
CA MET A 36 -10.61 -8.71 2.96
C MET A 36 -9.85 -8.60 4.29
N LEU A 37 -9.71 -7.39 4.82
CA LEU A 37 -9.01 -7.15 6.10
C LEU A 37 -9.69 -7.85 7.29
N ARG A 38 -11.02 -7.81 7.38
CA ARG A 38 -11.76 -8.53 8.43
C ARG A 38 -11.61 -10.04 8.32
N MET A 39 -11.69 -10.58 7.10
CA MET A 39 -11.44 -12.00 6.89
C MET A 39 -10.01 -12.37 7.27
N GLU A 40 -9.03 -11.53 6.93
CA GLU A 40 -7.62 -11.74 7.28
C GLU A 40 -7.44 -11.84 8.80
N GLU A 41 -7.96 -10.89 9.56
CA GLU A 41 -7.91 -10.90 11.02
C GLU A 41 -8.46 -12.21 11.59
N VAL A 42 -9.66 -12.63 11.15
CA VAL A 42 -10.27 -13.88 11.61
C VAL A 42 -9.47 -15.11 11.16
N TYR A 43 -8.88 -15.12 9.96
CA TYR A 43 -8.05 -16.23 9.53
C TYR A 43 -6.73 -16.32 10.30
N LYS A 44 -6.11 -15.18 10.66
CA LYS A 44 -4.92 -15.12 11.52
C LYS A 44 -5.24 -15.66 12.92
N ASP A 45 -6.33 -15.20 13.51
CA ASP A 45 -6.83 -15.71 14.80
C ASP A 45 -7.02 -17.23 14.85
N LEU A 46 -7.36 -17.82 13.71
CA LEU A 46 -7.62 -19.25 13.58
C LEU A 46 -6.37 -20.06 13.17
N GLY A 47 -5.21 -19.42 12.96
CA GLY A 47 -4.01 -20.07 12.40
C GLY A 47 -4.23 -20.62 10.98
N GLN A 48 -5.10 -19.97 10.22
CA GLN A 48 -5.54 -20.38 8.88
C GLN A 48 -5.10 -19.39 7.80
N GLU A 49 -3.92 -18.80 7.96
CA GLU A 49 -3.41 -17.73 7.09
C GLU A 49 -3.29 -18.17 5.62
N GLU A 50 -3.03 -19.45 5.36
CA GLU A 50 -2.99 -19.99 3.99
C GLU A 50 -4.34 -19.85 3.26
N LYS A 51 -5.47 -19.83 3.99
CA LYS A 51 -6.78 -19.62 3.38
C LYS A 51 -6.98 -18.18 2.93
N ILE A 52 -6.55 -17.20 3.73
CA ILE A 52 -6.62 -15.79 3.31
C ILE A 52 -5.62 -15.48 2.19
N ILE A 53 -4.42 -16.07 2.22
CA ILE A 53 -3.44 -15.94 1.11
C ILE A 53 -4.05 -16.40 -0.21
N LYS A 54 -4.71 -17.56 -0.23
CA LYS A 54 -5.42 -18.05 -1.43
C LYS A 54 -6.50 -17.08 -1.90
N LYS A 55 -7.25 -16.47 -0.97
CA LYS A 55 -8.27 -15.46 -1.28
C LYS A 55 -7.64 -14.19 -1.86
N TYR A 56 -6.54 -13.69 -1.31
CA TYR A 56 -5.81 -12.55 -1.86
C TYR A 56 -5.32 -12.83 -3.28
N LYS A 57 -4.67 -13.97 -3.53
CA LYS A 57 -4.20 -14.34 -4.87
C LYS A 57 -5.35 -14.38 -5.88
N ALA A 58 -6.46 -15.02 -5.53
CA ALA A 58 -7.65 -15.06 -6.37
C ALA A 58 -8.24 -13.65 -6.59
N ALA A 59 -8.26 -12.80 -5.57
CA ALA A 59 -8.73 -11.43 -5.68
C ALA A 59 -7.84 -10.59 -6.63
N ILE A 60 -6.51 -10.71 -6.52
CA ILE A 60 -5.53 -10.02 -7.38
C ILE A 60 -5.72 -10.43 -8.85
N SER A 61 -5.88 -11.72 -9.13
CA SER A 61 -6.10 -12.21 -10.50
C SER A 61 -7.41 -11.71 -11.13
N ASN A 62 -8.42 -11.40 -10.32
CA ASN A 62 -9.75 -10.97 -10.78
C ASN A 62 -9.97 -9.45 -10.69
N SER A 63 -8.96 -8.67 -10.31
CA SER A 63 -9.06 -7.22 -10.13
C SER A 63 -8.19 -6.48 -11.13
N LYS A 64 -8.51 -5.22 -11.40
CA LYS A 64 -7.72 -4.28 -12.19
C LYS A 64 -7.49 -2.98 -11.40
N ASP A 65 -6.60 -2.14 -11.90
CA ASP A 65 -6.37 -0.77 -11.42
C ASP A 65 -6.02 -0.68 -9.92
N GLU A 66 -6.45 0.38 -9.25
CA GLU A 66 -6.08 0.71 -7.86
C GLU A 66 -6.45 -0.40 -6.86
N THR A 67 -7.58 -1.09 -7.05
CA THR A 67 -7.99 -2.18 -6.16
C THR A 67 -7.00 -3.34 -6.22
N ARG A 68 -6.50 -3.67 -7.42
CA ARG A 68 -5.49 -4.70 -7.60
C ARG A 68 -4.20 -4.33 -6.86
N GLU A 69 -3.75 -3.08 -6.99
CA GLU A 69 -2.54 -2.58 -6.31
C GLU A 69 -2.66 -2.68 -4.79
N ILE A 70 -3.79 -2.27 -4.21
CA ILE A 70 -4.03 -2.39 -2.76
C ILE A 70 -3.97 -3.85 -2.31
N LEU A 71 -4.61 -4.77 -3.03
CA LEU A 71 -4.58 -6.21 -2.69
C LEU A 71 -3.18 -6.81 -2.73
N ILE A 72 -2.34 -6.38 -3.69
CA ILE A 72 -0.93 -6.78 -3.79
C ILE A 72 -0.15 -6.29 -2.57
N MET A 73 -0.33 -5.02 -2.18
CA MET A 73 0.33 -4.45 -1.00
C MET A 73 -0.08 -5.18 0.28
N LEU A 74 -1.37 -5.44 0.47
CA LEU A 74 -1.88 -6.19 1.62
C LEU A 74 -1.32 -7.61 1.68
N LEU A 75 -1.26 -8.33 0.55
CA LEU A 75 -0.65 -9.65 0.49
C LEU A 75 0.86 -9.59 0.83
N GLY A 76 1.58 -8.57 0.34
CA GLY A 76 2.98 -8.35 0.69
C GLY A 76 3.18 -8.14 2.20
N VAL A 77 2.35 -7.30 2.83
CA VAL A 77 2.37 -7.08 4.29
C VAL A 77 2.12 -8.37 5.06
N LEU A 78 1.10 -9.14 4.66
CA LEU A 78 0.79 -10.42 5.29
C LEU A 78 1.99 -11.39 5.23
N TYR A 79 2.71 -11.45 4.11
CA TYR A 79 3.93 -12.26 3.99
C TYR A 79 5.06 -11.79 4.93
N LEU A 80 5.21 -10.48 5.14
CA LEU A 80 6.19 -9.93 6.10
C LEU A 80 5.84 -10.25 7.54
N GLU A 81 4.56 -10.19 7.91
CA GLU A 81 4.10 -10.60 9.25
C GLU A 81 4.38 -12.07 9.51
N LYS A 82 4.22 -12.91 8.49
CA LYS A 82 4.53 -14.35 8.53
C LYS A 82 6.03 -14.69 8.49
N LYS A 83 6.93 -13.70 8.43
CA LYS A 83 8.38 -13.91 8.25
C LYS A 83 8.72 -14.69 6.98
N SER A 84 7.97 -14.41 5.91
CA SER A 84 8.17 -14.96 4.56
C SER A 84 8.58 -13.83 3.59
N PRO A 85 9.76 -13.21 3.79
CA PRO A 85 10.14 -12.02 3.05
C PRO A 85 10.37 -12.28 1.56
N GLN A 86 10.76 -13.50 1.17
CA GLN A 86 10.98 -13.85 -0.24
C GLN A 86 9.67 -13.84 -1.03
N GLU A 87 8.57 -14.30 -0.42
CA GLU A 87 7.23 -14.25 -0.98
C GLU A 87 6.70 -12.82 -1.06
N ALA A 88 6.99 -11.99 -0.06
CA ALA A 88 6.68 -10.56 -0.11
C ALA A 88 7.42 -9.88 -1.27
N ILE A 89 8.74 -10.11 -1.40
CA ILE A 89 9.55 -9.58 -2.52
C ILE A 89 8.92 -9.99 -3.85
N ARG A 90 8.67 -11.30 -4.02
CA ARG A 90 8.11 -11.84 -5.26
C ARG A 90 6.78 -11.20 -5.63
N VAL A 91 5.84 -11.12 -4.68
CA VAL A 91 4.52 -10.54 -4.93
C VAL A 91 4.62 -9.07 -5.34
N ILE A 92 5.46 -8.27 -4.67
CA ILE A 92 5.55 -6.85 -4.99
C ILE A 92 6.31 -6.62 -6.31
N GLU A 93 7.43 -7.30 -6.55
CA GLU A 93 8.23 -7.12 -7.78
C GLU A 93 7.52 -7.61 -9.04
N GLU A 94 6.79 -8.73 -8.98
CA GLU A 94 6.07 -9.27 -10.15
C GLU A 94 4.87 -8.41 -10.54
N ASN A 95 4.37 -7.56 -9.64
CA ASN A 95 3.06 -6.92 -9.81
C ASN A 95 3.05 -5.40 -9.70
N THR A 96 4.13 -4.79 -9.22
CA THR A 96 4.22 -3.33 -9.03
C THR A 96 5.49 -2.78 -9.68
N ASN A 97 5.43 -1.52 -10.09
CA ASN A 97 6.63 -0.76 -10.39
C ASN A 97 6.99 0.06 -9.13
N SER A 98 7.98 -0.41 -8.37
CA SER A 98 8.39 0.20 -7.10
C SER A 98 8.85 1.66 -7.25
N GLU A 99 9.22 2.10 -8.45
CA GLU A 99 9.56 3.50 -8.72
C GLU A 99 8.34 4.44 -8.72
N LYS A 100 7.13 3.90 -8.86
CA LYS A 100 5.89 4.69 -8.94
C LYS A 100 5.10 4.76 -7.63
N SER A 101 5.41 3.91 -6.66
CA SER A 101 4.71 3.86 -5.37
C SER A 101 5.69 3.83 -4.21
N PHE A 102 5.65 4.86 -3.37
CA PHE A 102 6.47 4.91 -2.16
C PHE A 102 6.05 3.81 -1.17
N ILE A 103 4.77 3.40 -1.16
CA ILE A 103 4.28 2.32 -0.30
C ILE A 103 4.89 0.99 -0.72
N SER A 104 4.90 0.67 -2.03
CA SER A 104 5.57 -0.53 -2.55
C SER A 104 7.06 -0.53 -2.26
N SER A 105 7.72 0.64 -2.34
CA SER A 105 9.12 0.80 -1.94
C SER A 105 9.35 0.52 -0.45
N LEU A 106 8.45 0.96 0.44
CA LEU A 106 8.56 0.67 1.87
C LEU A 106 8.38 -0.82 2.19
N ILE A 107 7.38 -1.47 1.58
CA ILE A 107 7.13 -2.90 1.76
C ILE A 107 8.34 -3.71 1.25
N LEU A 108 8.85 -3.42 0.04
CA LEU A 108 10.04 -4.08 -0.48
C LEU A 108 11.28 -3.80 0.36
N GLY A 109 11.43 -2.58 0.87
CA GLY A 109 12.53 -2.23 1.77
C GLY A 109 12.55 -3.13 3.00
N ASP A 110 11.41 -3.26 3.69
CA ASP A 110 11.31 -4.15 4.85
C ASP A 110 11.51 -5.62 4.48
N ALA A 111 10.96 -6.06 3.34
CA ALA A 111 11.17 -7.42 2.84
C ALA A 111 12.65 -7.73 2.60
N TYR A 112 13.36 -6.83 1.93
CA TYR A 112 14.79 -6.99 1.67
C TYR A 112 15.63 -6.93 2.95
N LYS A 113 15.24 -6.12 3.95
CA LYS A 113 15.88 -6.12 5.27
C LYS A 113 15.70 -7.46 5.98
N GLN A 114 14.47 -7.99 6.02
CA GLN A 114 14.17 -9.31 6.61
C GLN A 114 14.92 -10.44 5.88
N ASP A 115 15.17 -10.30 4.57
CA ASP A 115 15.96 -11.21 3.74
C ASP A 115 17.49 -10.92 3.76
N SER A 116 17.97 -10.10 4.71
CA SER A 116 19.39 -9.74 4.89
C SER A 116 20.06 -9.08 3.67
N LYS A 117 19.28 -8.44 2.79
CA LYS A 117 19.72 -7.71 1.59
C LYS A 117 19.76 -6.21 1.86
N GLU A 118 20.63 -5.81 2.78
CA GLU A 118 20.67 -4.46 3.35
C GLU A 118 20.85 -3.35 2.30
N ILE A 119 21.74 -3.54 1.33
CA ILE A 119 21.97 -2.55 0.26
C ILE A 119 20.70 -2.32 -0.58
N LYS A 120 19.93 -3.38 -0.85
CA LYS A 120 18.68 -3.25 -1.61
C LYS A 120 17.60 -2.55 -0.79
N SER A 121 17.48 -2.93 0.49
CA SER A 121 16.60 -2.28 1.45
C SER A 121 16.87 -0.77 1.53
N GLN A 122 18.13 -0.38 1.76
CA GLN A 122 18.53 1.02 1.86
C GLN A 122 18.14 1.83 0.63
N LYS A 123 18.42 1.32 -0.58
CA LYS A 123 18.05 2.00 -1.83
C LYS A 123 16.55 2.26 -1.95
N LEU A 124 15.73 1.29 -1.55
CA LEU A 124 14.27 1.42 -1.59
C LEU A 124 13.74 2.42 -0.56
N ILE A 125 14.31 2.43 0.65
CA ILE A 125 13.97 3.40 1.69
C ILE A 125 14.37 4.82 1.26
N GLU A 126 15.54 5.00 0.65
CA GLU A 126 15.98 6.28 0.07
C GLU A 126 15.04 6.74 -1.05
N ASN A 127 14.59 5.82 -1.91
CA ASN A 127 13.62 6.12 -2.95
C ASN A 127 12.26 6.53 -2.38
N ALA A 128 11.73 5.79 -1.40
CA ALA A 128 10.48 6.13 -0.73
C ALA A 128 10.56 7.50 -0.05
N THR A 129 11.67 7.78 0.64
CA THR A 129 11.93 9.08 1.28
C THR A 129 11.95 10.22 0.25
N ARG A 130 12.54 9.99 -0.92
CA ARG A 130 12.55 10.98 -2.02
C ARG A 130 11.15 11.26 -2.55
N GLN A 131 10.32 10.23 -2.70
CA GLN A 131 8.93 10.37 -3.14
C GLN A 131 8.09 11.12 -2.11
N VAL A 132 8.23 10.79 -0.81
CA VAL A 132 7.57 11.49 0.29
C VAL A 132 7.97 12.96 0.33
N LYS A 133 9.27 13.28 0.19
CA LYS A 133 9.75 14.67 0.11
C LYS A 133 9.08 15.44 -1.03
N ARG A 134 8.96 14.85 -2.22
CA ARG A 134 8.26 15.47 -3.37
C ARG A 134 6.76 15.66 -3.13
N ALA A 135 6.12 14.76 -2.38
CA ALA A 135 4.70 14.85 -2.07
C ALA A 135 4.41 15.93 -1.02
N ILE A 136 5.28 16.07 -0.02
CA ILE A 136 5.14 17.04 1.09
C ILE A 136 5.57 18.44 0.66
N PHE A 137 6.73 18.56 0.03
CA PHE A 137 7.32 19.83 -0.34
C PHE A 137 7.01 20.14 -1.80
N ASN A 138 6.31 21.25 -2.00
CA ASN A 138 6.19 21.90 -3.30
C ASN A 138 6.86 23.26 -3.22
N PHE A 139 7.38 23.76 -4.34
CA PHE A 139 8.06 25.04 -4.41
C PHE A 139 7.32 25.91 -5.40
N LYS A 140 6.84 27.07 -4.96
CA LYS A 140 6.09 28.00 -5.79
C LYS A 140 6.97 29.19 -6.13
N CYS A 141 7.06 29.54 -7.41
CA CYS A 141 7.70 30.77 -7.83
C CYS A 141 6.85 31.98 -7.44
N GLY A 142 7.41 32.92 -6.67
CA GLY A 142 6.77 34.17 -6.29
C GLY A 142 6.47 35.10 -7.48
N ARG A 143 7.20 34.96 -8.61
CA ARG A 143 7.00 35.79 -9.81
C ARG A 143 5.90 35.27 -10.74
N CYS A 144 5.96 34.00 -11.15
CA CYS A 144 5.04 33.44 -12.15
C CYS A 144 4.04 32.42 -11.59
N GLY A 145 4.17 32.05 -10.31
CA GLY A 145 3.29 31.08 -9.67
C GLY A 145 3.54 29.61 -10.02
N ASN A 146 4.54 29.28 -10.85
CA ASN A 146 4.85 27.89 -11.21
C ASN A 146 5.15 27.05 -9.96
N ILE A 147 4.61 25.83 -9.90
CA ILE A 147 4.81 24.88 -8.81
C ILE A 147 5.75 23.76 -9.27
N SER A 148 6.77 23.47 -8.47
CA SER A 148 7.75 22.41 -8.70
C SER A 148 7.84 21.47 -7.49
N GLY A 149 8.06 20.18 -7.71
CA GLY A 149 8.37 19.22 -6.63
C GLY A 149 9.86 19.17 -6.24
N LYS A 150 10.68 20.07 -6.79
CA LYS A 150 12.13 20.17 -6.52
C LYS A 150 12.56 21.62 -6.44
N TRP A 151 13.45 21.93 -5.49
CA TRP A 151 14.14 23.21 -5.42
C TRP A 151 15.11 23.40 -6.59
N THR A 152 15.11 24.59 -7.18
CA THR A 152 16.06 25.05 -8.20
C THR A 152 16.36 26.54 -7.99
N ASP A 153 17.58 26.98 -8.28
CA ASP A 153 17.97 28.38 -8.06
C ASP A 153 17.23 29.34 -9.02
N ASN A 154 16.89 28.85 -10.21
CA ASN A 154 16.06 29.54 -11.19
C ASN A 154 14.71 28.83 -11.35
N CYS A 155 13.63 29.60 -11.50
CA CYS A 155 12.33 29.04 -11.83
C CYS A 155 12.36 28.35 -13.22
N SER A 156 11.94 27.09 -13.30
CA SER A 156 11.92 26.33 -14.56
C SER A 156 11.01 26.90 -15.65
N SER A 157 10.08 27.80 -15.32
CA SER A 157 9.11 28.38 -16.27
C SER A 157 9.45 29.80 -16.69
N CYS A 158 9.88 30.65 -15.75
CA CYS A 158 10.17 32.08 -16.03
C CYS A 158 11.66 32.44 -15.87
N ASN A 159 12.51 31.44 -15.58
CA ASN A 159 13.95 31.56 -15.39
C ASN A 159 14.41 32.59 -14.33
N THR A 160 13.50 33.08 -13.50
CA THR A 160 13.83 34.10 -12.49
C THR A 160 14.58 33.44 -11.33
N PHE A 161 15.72 34.02 -10.98
CA PHE A 161 16.59 33.57 -9.91
C PHE A 161 15.98 33.91 -8.54
N ASP A 162 16.15 33.02 -7.57
CA ASP A 162 15.85 33.22 -6.14
C ASP A 162 14.42 33.72 -5.84
N THR A 163 13.43 33.07 -6.47
CA THR A 163 12.00 33.39 -6.27
C THR A 163 11.17 32.21 -5.81
N LEU A 164 11.78 31.05 -5.57
CA LEU A 164 11.04 29.87 -5.12
C LEU A 164 10.80 29.93 -3.62
N GLU A 165 9.54 29.80 -3.22
CA GLU A 165 9.13 29.67 -1.83
C GLU A 165 8.67 28.24 -1.56
N CYS A 166 9.06 27.70 -0.40
CA CYS A 166 8.64 26.38 0.02
C CYS A 166 7.17 26.41 0.50
N LEU A 167 6.34 25.56 -0.11
CA LEU A 167 4.99 25.25 0.32
C LEU A 167 4.99 23.88 0.99
N SER A 168 4.83 23.86 2.31
CA SER A 168 4.56 22.64 3.08
C SER A 168 3.06 22.36 3.06
N ARG A 169 2.66 21.10 2.84
CA ARG A 169 1.29 20.63 3.06
C ARG A 169 1.01 20.16 4.50
N ILE A 170 2.01 20.27 5.38
CA ILE A 170 1.89 19.99 6.80
C ILE A 170 1.58 21.33 7.47
N ASN A 171 0.31 21.55 7.81
CA ASN A 171 -0.13 22.53 8.80
C ASN A 171 -0.21 21.83 10.15
#